data_AF-A0A6M1Y6C8-F1
#
_entry.id   AF-A0A6M1Y6C8-F1
#
_cell.length_a   1.000
_cell.length_b   1.000
_cell.length_c   1.000
_cell.angle_alpha   90.00
_cell.angle_beta   90.00
_cell.angle_gamma   90.00
#
_symmetry.space_group_name_H-M   'P 1'
#
loop_
_entity.id
_entity.type
_entity.pdbx_description
1 polymer ?
#
loop_
_entity_poly.entity_id
_entity_poly.type
_entity_poly.pdbx_seq_one_letter_code
_entity_poly.pdbx_strand_id
1 'polypeptide(L)'
;MAALLCISLCFPAVVEAQTRAERDAQAERRSYIASTRPKRIETYLRKENISDEEVREIQDAARSVLPEAIVNIAGVTSECPCEEGPECSAQVWVVGHEPGDTVGLMFSRIAGHWGIGLVQGWWLRYDEWRASRPSWGNRAEWIAWRNAQEALFAAFPSCGIE
;
A
#
# COMPACT_ATOMS: atom_id res chain seq x y z
N MET A 1 -30.62 -27.37 48.45
CA MET A 1 -29.55 -27.78 47.52
C MET A 1 -30.20 -28.09 46.19
N ALA A 2 -30.17 -27.16 45.23
CA ALA A 2 -30.65 -27.37 43.87
C ALA A 2 -29.48 -27.06 42.92
N ALA A 3 -29.03 -28.08 42.20
CA ALA A 3 -27.90 -28.01 41.29
C ALA A 3 -28.31 -27.25 40.02
N LEU A 4 -27.68 -26.10 39.78
CA LEU A 4 -27.66 -25.46 38.46
C LEU A 4 -26.78 -26.28 37.53
N LEU A 5 -27.40 -26.95 36.55
CA LEU A 5 -26.71 -27.48 35.38
C LEU A 5 -26.44 -26.32 34.41
N CYS A 6 -25.27 -25.71 34.52
CA CYS A 6 -24.70 -24.89 33.45
C CYS A 6 -24.27 -25.80 32.30
N ILE A 7 -25.16 -26.02 31.34
CA ILE A 7 -24.81 -26.58 30.03
C ILE A 7 -24.09 -25.47 29.27
N SER A 8 -22.78 -25.38 29.48
CA SER A 8 -21.89 -24.49 28.73
C SER A 8 -21.79 -25.04 27.30
N LEU A 9 -22.42 -24.32 26.37
CA LEU A 9 -22.37 -24.56 24.94
C LEU A 9 -20.91 -24.42 24.46
N CYS A 10 -20.22 -25.53 24.25
CA CYS A 10 -19.05 -25.57 23.37
C CYS A 10 -19.56 -25.44 21.93
N PHE A 11 -19.68 -24.22 21.41
CA PHE A 11 -19.74 -24.01 19.97
C PHE A 11 -18.33 -24.27 19.42
N PRO A 12 -18.11 -25.32 18.62
CA PRO A 12 -16.89 -25.40 17.85
C PRO A 12 -16.88 -24.21 16.90
N ALA A 13 -15.82 -23.39 16.94
CA ALA A 13 -15.54 -22.46 15.88
C ALA A 13 -15.39 -23.28 14.60
N VAL A 14 -16.39 -23.25 13.74
CA VAL A 14 -16.32 -23.85 12.40
C VAL A 14 -15.29 -23.02 11.65
N VAL A 15 -14.07 -23.55 11.55
CA VAL A 15 -13.12 -23.08 10.54
C VAL A 15 -13.67 -23.61 9.22
N GLU A 16 -14.45 -22.79 8.52
CA GLU A 16 -14.90 -23.13 7.17
C GLU A 16 -13.67 -23.42 6.32
N ALA A 17 -13.60 -24.66 5.81
CA ALA A 17 -12.53 -25.05 4.91
C ALA A 17 -12.71 -24.27 3.61
N GLN A 18 -11.81 -23.30 3.36
CA GLN A 18 -11.82 -22.56 2.10
C GLN A 18 -11.82 -23.52 0.91
N THR A 19 -12.55 -23.18 -0.13
CA THR A 19 -12.55 -23.96 -1.37
C THR A 19 -11.20 -23.83 -2.07
N ARG A 20 -10.88 -24.78 -2.96
CA ARG A 20 -9.66 -24.66 -3.81
C ARG A 20 -9.72 -23.38 -4.66
N ALA A 21 -10.89 -23.07 -5.20
CA ALA A 21 -11.12 -21.89 -6.00
C ALA A 21 -10.85 -20.58 -5.21
N GLU A 22 -11.31 -20.49 -3.96
CA GLU A 22 -11.03 -19.33 -3.10
C GLU A 22 -9.53 -19.15 -2.82
N ARG A 23 -8.82 -20.25 -2.54
CA ARG A 23 -7.37 -20.20 -2.32
C ARG A 23 -6.63 -19.75 -3.58
N ASP A 24 -7.02 -20.28 -4.73
CA ASP A 24 -6.42 -19.93 -6.01
C ASP A 24 -6.67 -18.45 -6.34
N ALA A 25 -7.91 -17.95 -6.16
CA ALA A 25 -8.26 -16.54 -6.34
C ALA A 25 -7.51 -15.61 -5.36
N GLN A 26 -7.35 -16.03 -4.10
CA GLN A 26 -6.57 -15.27 -3.12
C GLN A 26 -5.09 -15.22 -3.50
N ALA A 27 -4.52 -16.32 -3.99
CA ALA A 27 -3.14 -16.38 -4.45
C ALA A 27 -2.92 -15.48 -5.67
N GLU A 28 -3.84 -15.52 -6.64
CA GLU A 28 -3.82 -14.64 -7.80
C GLU A 28 -3.88 -13.16 -7.40
N ARG A 29 -4.83 -12.79 -6.53
CA ARG A 29 -4.94 -11.42 -6.01
C ARG A 29 -3.67 -10.95 -5.30
N ARG A 30 -3.03 -11.82 -4.51
CA ARG A 30 -1.76 -11.51 -3.85
C ARG A 30 -0.61 -11.32 -4.85
N SER A 31 -0.56 -12.16 -5.88
CA SER A 31 0.41 -12.05 -6.98
C SER A 31 0.22 -10.73 -7.73
N TYR A 32 -1.02 -10.38 -8.04
CA TYR A 32 -1.38 -9.11 -8.66
C TYR A 32 -0.90 -7.92 -7.83
N ILE A 33 -1.28 -7.85 -6.54
CA ILE A 33 -0.86 -6.80 -5.63
C ILE A 33 0.67 -6.70 -5.61
N ALA A 34 1.38 -7.82 -5.50
CA ALA A 34 2.84 -7.83 -5.51
C ALA A 34 3.44 -7.22 -6.80
N SER A 35 2.78 -7.41 -7.94
CA SER A 35 3.21 -6.85 -9.22
C SER A 35 3.04 -5.33 -9.33
N THR A 36 2.17 -4.73 -8.49
CA THR A 36 1.92 -3.28 -8.42
C THR A 36 2.96 -2.51 -7.61
N ARG A 37 3.97 -3.18 -7.03
CA ARG A 37 4.96 -2.50 -6.18
C ARG A 37 5.61 -1.34 -6.95
N PRO A 38 5.54 -0.10 -6.41
CA PRO A 38 6.09 1.06 -7.06
C PRO A 38 7.55 0.88 -7.41
N LYS A 39 7.87 1.24 -8.64
CA LYS A 39 9.20 1.18 -9.22
C LYS A 39 9.37 2.39 -10.14
N ARG A 40 10.61 2.79 -10.36
CA ARG A 40 10.94 3.86 -11.30
C ARG A 40 10.38 3.52 -12.69
N ILE A 41 9.59 4.44 -13.27
CA ILE A 41 9.02 4.32 -14.61
C ILE A 41 9.77 5.29 -15.53
N GLU A 42 10.27 4.77 -16.65
CA GLU A 42 11.02 5.55 -17.67
C GLU A 42 10.27 5.62 -19.01
N THR A 43 9.04 5.12 -19.05
CA THR A 43 8.19 5.06 -20.24
C THR A 43 7.02 6.02 -20.10
N TYR A 44 6.41 6.41 -21.23
CA TYR A 44 5.22 7.29 -21.27
C TYR A 44 5.44 8.65 -20.59
N LEU A 45 6.66 9.18 -20.71
CA LEU A 45 6.96 10.55 -20.30
C LEU A 45 6.04 11.52 -21.04
N ARG A 46 5.41 12.42 -20.31
CA ARG A 46 4.59 13.48 -20.92
C ARG A 46 5.50 14.42 -21.73
N LYS A 47 4.93 15.10 -22.73
CA LYS A 47 5.69 16.00 -23.61
C LYS A 47 6.08 17.29 -22.91
N GLU A 48 5.22 17.75 -22.01
CA GLU A 48 5.37 18.99 -21.27
C GLU A 48 6.34 18.78 -20.11
N ASN A 49 7.34 19.65 -20.01
CA ASN A 49 8.24 19.64 -18.85
C ASN A 49 7.47 19.90 -17.55
N ILE A 50 8.07 19.49 -16.45
CA ILE A 50 7.59 19.84 -15.11
C ILE A 50 7.73 21.34 -14.88
N SER A 51 6.66 21.96 -14.36
CA SER A 51 6.67 23.38 -13.99
C SER A 51 7.31 23.59 -12.62
N ASP A 52 7.78 24.82 -12.36
CA ASP A 52 8.33 25.18 -11.04
C ASP A 52 7.28 25.03 -9.92
N GLU A 53 6.00 25.30 -10.22
CA GLU A 53 4.90 25.11 -9.28
C GLU A 53 4.72 23.62 -8.91
N GLU A 54 4.73 22.74 -9.90
CA GLU A 54 4.67 21.29 -9.66
C GLU A 54 5.89 20.79 -8.88
N VAL A 55 7.09 21.29 -9.20
CA VAL A 55 8.31 20.96 -8.46
C VAL A 55 8.17 21.34 -6.98
N ARG A 56 7.67 22.55 -6.67
CA ARG A 56 7.45 22.99 -5.29
C ARG A 56 6.43 22.12 -4.57
N GLU A 57 5.31 21.78 -5.24
CA GLU A 57 4.28 20.92 -4.67
C GLU A 57 4.81 19.52 -4.34
N ILE A 58 5.59 18.92 -5.25
CA ILE A 58 6.23 17.61 -5.02
C ILE A 58 7.23 17.69 -3.87
N GLN A 59 8.04 18.75 -3.81
CA GLN A 59 8.98 18.95 -2.71
C GLN A 59 8.26 19.07 -1.36
N ASP A 60 7.19 19.86 -1.30
CA ASP A 60 6.40 20.04 -0.08
C ASP A 60 5.73 18.74 0.35
N ALA A 61 5.16 17.97 -0.60
CA ALA A 61 4.60 16.66 -0.33
C ALA A 61 5.67 15.65 0.12
N ALA A 62 6.88 15.68 -0.46
CA ALA A 62 7.99 14.82 -0.07
C ALA A 62 8.48 15.09 1.35
N ARG A 63 8.50 16.36 1.82
CA ARG A 63 8.90 16.69 3.19
C ARG A 63 8.01 16.05 4.27
N SER A 64 6.78 15.65 3.94
CA SER A 64 5.90 14.95 4.89
C SER A 64 6.37 13.53 5.21
N VAL A 65 7.18 12.93 4.34
CA VAL A 65 7.70 11.56 4.48
C VAL A 65 9.22 11.55 4.65
N LEU A 66 9.91 12.49 4.03
CA LEU A 66 11.37 12.62 3.97
C LEU A 66 11.77 14.08 4.30
N PRO A 67 11.68 14.49 5.57
CA PRO A 67 11.74 15.91 5.97
C PRO A 67 13.10 16.56 5.72
N GLU A 68 14.19 15.80 5.78
CA GLU A 68 15.57 16.32 5.64
C GLU A 68 16.23 15.90 4.32
N ALA A 69 15.51 15.16 3.47
CA ALA A 69 16.08 14.57 2.27
C ALA A 69 16.31 15.59 1.15
N ILE A 70 17.43 15.43 0.45
CA ILE A 70 17.59 16.03 -0.87
C ILE A 70 16.80 15.17 -1.86
N VAL A 71 15.84 15.78 -2.56
CA VAL A 71 14.98 15.06 -3.51
C VAL A 71 15.48 15.21 -4.95
N ASN A 72 15.49 14.10 -5.67
CA ASN A 72 15.66 14.03 -7.12
C ASN A 72 14.32 13.62 -7.74
N ILE A 73 13.79 14.47 -8.63
CA ILE A 73 12.49 14.29 -9.27
C ILE A 73 12.74 13.82 -10.71
N ALA A 74 12.24 12.63 -11.05
CA ALA A 74 12.36 12.07 -12.40
C ALA A 74 11.41 12.77 -13.40
N GLY A 75 11.40 12.27 -14.64
CA GLY A 75 10.42 12.69 -15.63
C GLY A 75 8.99 12.31 -15.21
N VAL A 76 8.03 13.16 -15.56
CA VAL A 76 6.60 12.94 -15.27
C VAL A 76 5.99 12.03 -16.34
N THR A 77 5.26 10.99 -15.92
CA THR A 77 4.48 10.12 -16.81
C THR A 77 3.03 10.57 -16.86
N SER A 78 2.38 10.43 -18.01
CA SER A 78 0.95 10.76 -18.17
C SER A 78 0.01 9.59 -17.90
N GLU A 79 0.53 8.39 -17.73
CA GLU A 79 -0.26 7.20 -17.42
C GLU A 79 -0.32 6.96 -15.91
N CYS A 80 -1.51 6.60 -15.44
CA CYS A 80 -1.75 6.16 -14.07
C CYS A 80 -2.29 4.73 -14.07
N PRO A 81 -1.87 3.88 -13.12
CA PRO A 81 -2.53 2.61 -12.87
C PRO A 81 -3.95 2.87 -12.35
N CYS A 82 -4.89 1.98 -12.67
CA CYS A 82 -6.31 2.19 -12.33
C CYS A 82 -6.59 2.20 -10.82
N GLU A 83 -5.69 1.63 -10.02
CA GLU A 83 -5.70 1.67 -8.56
C GLU A 83 -5.50 3.07 -7.96
N GLU A 84 -4.93 4.00 -8.73
CA GLU A 84 -4.80 5.41 -8.31
C GLU A 84 -6.10 6.19 -8.48
N GLY A 85 -7.13 5.56 -9.08
CA GLY A 85 -8.45 6.13 -9.28
C GLY A 85 -8.57 7.01 -10.54
N PRO A 86 -9.80 7.38 -10.91
CA PRO A 86 -10.09 8.10 -12.16
C PRO A 86 -9.56 9.53 -12.17
N GLU A 87 -9.30 10.10 -10.99
CA GLU A 87 -8.77 11.46 -10.87
C GLU A 87 -7.23 11.52 -10.98
N CYS A 88 -6.56 10.37 -11.15
CA CYS A 88 -5.12 10.33 -11.40
C CYS A 88 -4.81 10.76 -12.84
N SER A 89 -3.93 11.75 -12.96
CA SER A 89 -3.60 12.38 -14.25
C SER A 89 -2.13 12.29 -14.64
N ALA A 90 -1.24 12.02 -13.68
CA ALA A 90 0.19 11.85 -13.91
C ALA A 90 0.85 11.14 -12.74
N GLN A 91 2.05 10.57 -12.98
CA GLN A 91 2.90 10.06 -11.91
C GLN A 91 4.34 10.54 -12.06
N VAL A 92 5.08 10.55 -10.96
CA VAL A 92 6.50 10.90 -10.96
C VAL A 92 7.24 10.12 -9.89
N TRP A 93 8.41 9.59 -10.28
CA TRP A 93 9.30 8.93 -9.34
C TRP A 93 10.19 9.95 -8.65
N VAL A 94 10.18 9.95 -7.32
CA VAL A 94 10.99 10.83 -6.49
C VAL A 94 11.96 9.97 -5.67
N VAL A 95 13.23 10.34 -5.69
CA VAL A 95 14.25 9.71 -4.84
C VAL A 95 14.67 10.74 -3.80
N GLY A 96 14.43 10.45 -2.53
CA GLY A 96 15.01 11.21 -1.44
C GLY A 96 16.28 10.56 -0.93
N HIS A 97 17.30 11.37 -0.67
CA HIS A 97 18.57 10.94 -0.10
C HIS A 97 18.74 11.52 1.30
N GLU A 98 18.94 10.64 2.29
CA GLU A 98 19.30 10.96 3.67
C GLU A 98 20.65 10.30 4.00
N PRO A 99 21.37 10.74 5.05
CA PRO A 99 22.66 10.14 5.41
C PRO A 99 22.55 8.62 5.68
N GLY A 100 23.03 7.81 4.73
CA GLY A 100 23.06 6.36 4.84
C GLY A 100 21.84 5.63 4.27
N ASP A 101 20.84 6.33 3.76
CA ASP A 101 19.67 5.72 3.12
C ASP A 101 19.22 6.47 1.86
N THR A 102 18.56 5.76 0.95
CA THR A 102 17.98 6.35 -0.26
C THR A 102 16.66 5.68 -0.54
N VAL A 103 15.59 6.48 -0.49
CA VAL A 103 14.22 6.00 -0.60
C VAL A 103 13.61 6.49 -1.88
N GLY A 104 13.12 5.55 -2.69
CA GLY A 104 12.33 5.85 -3.88
C GLY A 104 10.84 5.81 -3.56
N LEU A 105 10.12 6.85 -3.97
CA LEU A 105 8.70 7.04 -3.76
C LEU A 105 8.02 7.38 -5.08
N MET A 106 6.91 6.72 -5.37
CA MET A 106 6.02 7.13 -6.46
C MET A 106 5.01 8.16 -5.97
N PHE A 107 5.00 9.30 -6.62
CA PHE A 107 4.01 10.35 -6.42
C PHE A 107 2.99 10.29 -7.56
N SER A 108 1.73 10.55 -7.23
CA SER A 108 0.64 10.63 -8.19
C SER A 108 0.04 12.03 -8.15
N ARG A 109 -0.41 12.51 -9.31
CA ARG A 109 -1.19 13.73 -9.44
C ARG A 109 -2.68 13.39 -9.44
N ILE A 110 -3.30 13.47 -8.27
CA ILE A 110 -4.71 13.11 -8.06
C ILE A 110 -5.52 14.39 -7.86
N ALA A 111 -6.61 14.54 -8.62
CA ALA A 111 -7.46 15.74 -8.58
C ALA A 111 -6.66 17.04 -8.76
N GLY A 112 -5.61 17.00 -9.60
CA GLY A 112 -4.75 18.14 -9.90
C GLY A 112 -3.58 18.38 -8.94
N HIS A 113 -3.48 17.62 -7.84
CA HIS A 113 -2.50 17.82 -6.78
C HIS A 113 -1.49 16.68 -6.67
N TRP A 114 -0.23 17.02 -6.43
CA TRP A 114 0.84 16.05 -6.21
C TRP A 114 0.88 15.53 -4.77
N GLY A 115 0.98 14.21 -4.62
CA GLY A 115 1.13 13.58 -3.33
C GLY A 115 1.54 12.11 -3.43
N ILE A 116 1.65 11.44 -2.28
CA ILE A 116 1.84 10.00 -2.23
C ILE A 116 0.62 9.32 -2.85
N GLY A 117 0.85 8.55 -3.91
CA GLY A 117 -0.20 7.81 -4.60
C GLY A 117 -0.87 6.77 -3.69
N LEU A 118 -2.09 6.36 -4.05
CA LEU A 118 -2.85 5.37 -3.27
C LEU A 118 -2.10 4.04 -3.17
N VAL A 119 -1.47 3.60 -4.26
CA VAL A 119 -0.68 2.36 -4.29
C VAL A 119 0.59 2.52 -3.46
N GLN A 120 1.31 3.63 -3.61
CA GLN A 120 2.51 3.91 -2.80
C GLN A 120 2.18 3.96 -1.29
N GLY A 121 1.11 4.67 -0.91
CA GLY A 121 0.67 4.77 0.47
C GLY A 121 0.22 3.43 1.06
N TRP A 122 -0.36 2.53 0.25
CA TRP A 122 -0.61 1.16 0.68
C TRP A 122 0.67 0.38 0.92
N TRP A 123 1.65 0.48 0.02
CA TRP A 123 2.93 -0.24 0.16
C TRP A 123 3.76 0.24 1.36
N LEU A 124 3.72 1.53 1.68
CA LEU A 124 4.34 2.06 2.90
C LEU A 124 3.72 1.42 4.15
N ARG A 125 2.38 1.35 4.23
CA ARG A 125 1.68 0.66 5.33
C ARG A 125 1.98 -0.84 5.37
N TYR A 126 2.11 -1.48 4.21
CA TYR A 126 2.49 -2.89 4.13
C TYR A 126 3.90 -3.15 4.65
N ASP A 127 4.86 -2.31 4.28
CA ASP A 127 6.24 -2.44 4.72
C ASP A 127 6.35 -2.19 6.24
N GLU A 128 5.60 -1.24 6.80
CA GLU A 128 5.46 -1.01 8.25
C GLU A 128 4.87 -2.23 8.98
N TRP A 129 3.73 -2.76 8.52
CA TRP A 129 3.13 -3.98 9.08
C TRP A 129 4.09 -5.19 9.00
N ARG A 130 4.82 -5.33 7.90
CA ARG A 130 5.80 -6.42 7.75
C ARG A 130 6.96 -6.25 8.73
N ALA A 131 7.44 -5.02 8.96
CA ALA A 131 8.49 -4.72 9.92
C ALA A 131 8.03 -4.94 11.37
N SER A 132 6.73 -4.76 11.66
CA SER A 132 6.14 -5.00 12.98
C SER A 132 5.89 -6.48 13.30
N ARG A 133 6.46 -7.42 12.52
CA ARG A 133 6.25 -8.86 12.74
C ARG A 133 6.79 -9.26 14.13
N PRO A 134 5.95 -9.85 15.00
CA PRO A 134 6.37 -10.24 16.34
C PRO A 134 7.40 -11.38 16.30
N SER A 135 8.26 -11.42 17.31
CA SER A 135 9.21 -12.50 17.51
C SER A 135 8.50 -13.81 17.89
N TRP A 136 9.19 -14.93 17.69
CA TRP A 136 8.66 -16.24 18.05
C TRP A 136 8.37 -16.33 19.55
N GLY A 137 7.18 -16.80 19.93
CA GLY A 137 6.82 -17.07 21.32
C GLY A 137 5.58 -16.31 21.82
N ASN A 138 5.22 -15.18 21.20
CA ASN A 138 3.98 -14.46 21.56
C ASN A 138 2.83 -14.83 20.62
N ARG A 139 2.08 -15.88 20.99
CA ARG A 139 0.97 -16.38 20.16
C ARG A 139 -0.14 -15.34 19.97
N ALA A 140 -0.45 -14.53 20.97
CA ALA A 140 -1.52 -13.54 20.90
C ALA A 140 -1.17 -12.43 19.90
N GLU A 141 0.04 -11.86 19.99
CA GLU A 141 0.54 -10.88 19.04
C GLU A 141 0.65 -11.44 17.63
N TRP A 142 1.10 -12.70 17.50
CA TRP A 142 1.18 -13.36 16.19
C TRP A 142 -0.19 -13.52 15.53
N ILE A 143 -1.21 -13.90 16.30
CA ILE A 143 -2.60 -13.99 15.81
C ILE A 143 -3.11 -12.60 15.40
N ALA A 144 -2.89 -11.57 16.22
CA ALA A 144 -3.28 -10.20 15.91
C ALA A 144 -2.61 -9.68 14.64
N TRP A 145 -1.30 -9.87 14.52
CA TRP A 145 -0.50 -9.50 13.34
C TRP A 145 -1.02 -10.19 12.06
N ARG A 146 -1.35 -11.49 12.15
CA ARG A 146 -1.92 -12.24 11.04
C ARG A 146 -3.34 -11.77 10.68
N ASN A 147 -4.19 -11.47 11.67
CA ASN A 147 -5.53 -10.96 11.42
C ASN A 147 -5.50 -9.57 10.76
N ALA A 148 -4.52 -8.73 11.13
CA ALA A 148 -4.30 -7.43 10.49
C ALA A 148 -3.89 -7.56 9.01
N GLN A 149 -3.28 -8.68 8.60
CA GLN A 149 -2.95 -8.94 7.20
C GLN A 149 -4.20 -8.92 6.32
N GLU A 150 -5.29 -9.55 6.74
CA GLU A 150 -6.50 -9.62 5.91
C GLU A 150 -7.10 -8.24 5.69
N ALA A 151 -7.20 -7.43 6.75
CA ALA A 151 -7.65 -6.04 6.66
C ALA A 151 -6.76 -5.20 5.74
N LEU A 152 -5.44 -5.36 5.84
CA LEU A 152 -4.48 -4.66 4.99
C LEU A 152 -4.67 -5.03 3.52
N PHE A 153 -4.76 -6.33 3.19
CA PHE A 153 -4.99 -6.77 1.82
C PHE A 153 -6.38 -6.37 1.31
N ALA A 154 -7.41 -6.34 2.15
CA ALA A 154 -8.74 -5.86 1.79
C ALA A 154 -8.73 -4.36 1.45
N ALA A 155 -7.91 -3.57 2.12
CA ALA A 155 -7.75 -2.14 1.89
C ALA A 155 -6.82 -1.78 0.71
N PHE A 156 -6.34 -2.76 -0.06
CA PHE A 156 -5.59 -2.48 -1.29
C PHE A 156 -6.50 -1.74 -2.29
N PRO A 157 -6.07 -0.60 -2.87
CA PRO A 157 -6.88 0.13 -3.82
C PRO A 157 -7.24 -0.76 -5.02
N SER A 158 -8.53 -0.85 -5.35
CA SER A 158 -9.00 -1.63 -6.48
C SER A 158 -9.33 -0.72 -7.64
N CYS A 159 -9.11 -1.20 -8.86
CA CYS A 159 -9.62 -0.53 -10.05
C CYS A 159 -11.15 -0.47 -9.98
N GLY A 160 -11.69 0.74 -10.01
CA GLY A 160 -13.14 0.93 -10.10
C GLY A 160 -13.65 0.33 -11.41
N ILE A 161 -14.79 -0.35 -11.35
CA ILE A 161 -15.59 -0.63 -12.54
C ILE A 161 -16.50 0.58 -12.67
N GLU A 162 -16.16 1.52 -13.56
CA GLU A 162 -17.13 2.52 -14.02
C GLU A 162 -18.15 1.87 -14.97
#